data_AF-A0A2H5YYE1-F1
#
_entry.id   AF-A0A2H5YYE1-F1
#
_cell.length_a   1.000
_cell.length_b   1.000
_cell.length_c   1.000
_cell.angle_alpha   90.00
_cell.angle_beta   90.00
_cell.angle_gamma   90.00
#
_symmetry.space_group_name_H-M   'P 1'
#
loop_
_entity.id
_entity.type
_entity.pdbx_description
1 polymer ?
#
loop_
_entity_poly.entity_id
_entity_poly.type
_entity_poly.pdbx_seq_one_letter_code
_entity_poly.pdbx_strand_id
1 'polypeptide(L)' 'MAYLDRERLVELLLRDLDREVERHPELRSFAERVAETILAALAAHERRLHQVSAEFGEEERNG' A
#
# COMPACT_ATOMS: atom_id res chain seq x y z
N MET A 1 -14.50 -1.18 -1.65
CA MET A 1 -13.26 -0.44 -1.37
C MET A 1 -12.78 0.12 -2.70
N ALA A 2 -12.73 1.44 -2.87
CA ALA A 2 -12.06 2.01 -4.03
C ALA A 2 -10.61 1.49 -3.98
N TYR A 3 -10.22 0.69 -4.97
CA TYR A 3 -8.92 0.05 -4.98
C TYR A 3 -7.86 1.15 -5.00
N LEU A 4 -7.13 1.28 -3.90
CA LEU A 4 -5.99 2.17 -3.80
C LEU A 4 -4.86 1.50 -4.59
N ASP A 5 -4.75 1.84 -5.88
CA ASP A 5 -3.69 1.35 -6.74
C ASP A 5 -2.45 2.27 -6.67
N ARG A 6 -1.36 1.80 -7.29
CA ARG A 6 -0.07 2.49 -7.31
C ARG A 6 -0.18 3.88 -7.90
N GLU A 7 -0.90 4.04 -9.01
CA GLU A 7 -1.02 5.31 -9.72
C GLU A 7 -1.73 6.34 -8.86
N ARG A 8 -2.84 5.96 -8.24
CA ARG A 8 -3.57 6.84 -7.33
C ARG A 8 -2.74 7.24 -6.12
N LEU A 9 -1.91 6.34 -5.61
CA LEU A 9 -1.03 6.66 -4.49
C LEU A 9 0.07 7.65 -4.89
N VAL A 10 0.65 7.49 -6.07
CA VAL A 10 1.66 8.42 -6.62
C VAL A 10 1.06 9.81 -6.82
N GLU A 11 -0.15 9.91 -7.38
CA GLU A 11 -0.88 11.18 -7.50
C GLU A 11 -1.07 11.86 -6.15
N LEU A 12 -1.44 11.09 -5.11
CA LEU A 12 -1.61 11.62 -3.75
C LEU A 12 -0.29 12.08 -3.14
N LEU A 13 0.80 11.33 -3.35
CA LEU A 13 2.14 11.67 -2.83
C LEU A 13 2.72 12.93 -3.49
N LEU A 14 2.40 13.16 -4.75
CA LEU A 14 2.88 14.32 -5.52
C LEU A 14 1.89 15.49 -5.50
N ARG A 15 0.76 15.34 -4.79
CA ARG A 15 -0.29 16.36 -4.75
C ARG A 15 0.29 17.67 -4.22
N ASP A 16 -0.04 18.75 -4.93
CA ASP A 16 0.38 20.12 -4.63
C ASP A 16 1.91 20.36 -4.75
N LEU A 17 2.66 19.42 -5.37
CA LEU A 17 4.11 19.52 -5.59
C LEU A 17 4.52 19.80 -7.06
N ASP A 18 3.59 20.20 -7.94
CA ASP A 18 3.85 20.33 -9.38
C ASP A 18 5.13 21.13 -9.71
N ARG A 19 5.32 22.29 -9.06
CA ARG A 19 6.51 23.14 -9.24
C ARG A 19 7.81 22.49 -8.76
N GLU A 20 7.74 21.67 -7.72
CA GLU A 20 8.92 20.99 -7.19
C GLU A 20 9.26 19.76 -8.04
N VAL A 21 8.25 19.07 -8.58
CA VAL A 21 8.46 17.98 -9.54
C VAL A 21 9.12 18.48 -10.83
N GLU A 22 8.75 19.68 -11.31
CA GLU A 22 9.41 20.31 -12.45
C GLU A 22 10.90 20.61 -12.17
N ARG A 23 11.22 21.07 -10.95
CA ARG A 23 12.60 21.38 -10.52
C ARG A 23 13.42 20.13 -10.22
N HIS A 24 12.74 19.08 -9.76
CA HIS A 24 13.32 17.84 -9.27
C HIS A 24 12.56 16.64 -9.85
N PRO A 25 12.80 16.27 -11.13
CA PRO A 25 12.13 15.13 -11.77
C PRO A 25 12.29 13.81 -11.00
N GLU A 26 13.36 13.68 -10.20
CA GLU A 26 13.61 12.54 -9.31
C GLU A 26 12.52 12.32 -8.25
N LEU A 27 11.74 13.35 -7.91
CA LEU A 27 10.63 13.24 -6.95
C LEU A 27 9.55 12.26 -7.44
N ARG A 28 9.32 12.18 -8.75
CA ARG A 28 8.38 11.20 -9.32
C ARG A 28 8.86 9.77 -9.07
N SER A 29 10.10 9.47 -9.40
CA SER A 29 10.70 8.15 -9.16
C SER A 29 10.80 7.82 -7.66
N PHE A 30 10.96 8.83 -6.80
CA PHE A 30 10.88 8.65 -5.36
C PHE A 30 9.46 8.30 -4.90
N ALA A 31 8.45 9.05 -5.33
CA ALA A 31 7.04 8.79 -5.00
C ALA A 31 6.59 7.39 -5.46
N GLU A 32 7.04 6.95 -6.63
CA GLU A 32 6.79 5.61 -7.14
C GLU A 32 7.33 4.50 -6.20
N ARG A 33 8.58 4.63 -5.73
CA ARG A 33 9.16 3.68 -4.77
C ARG A 33 8.47 3.71 -3.41
N VAL A 34 8.07 4.89 -2.95
CA VAL A 34 7.28 5.04 -1.71
C VAL A 34 5.94 4.34 -1.86
N ALA A 35 5.26 4.49 -3.00
CA ALA A 35 3.99 3.85 -3.26
C ALA A 35 4.09 2.32 -3.26
N GLU A 36 5.10 1.77 -3.93
CA GLU A 36 5.38 0.34 -3.93
C GLU A 36 5.63 -0.19 -2.51
N THR A 37 6.38 0.56 -1.69
CA THR A 37 6.66 0.20 -0.30
C THR A 37 5.39 0.16 0.55
N ILE A 38 4.51 1.15 0.41
CA ILE A 38 3.23 1.22 1.13
C ILE A 38 2.34 0.04 0.75
N LEU A 39 2.19 -0.24 -0.55
CA LEU A 39 1.38 -1.35 -1.03
C LEU A 39 1.91 -2.71 -0.54
N ALA A 40 3.24 -2.89 -0.54
CA ALA A 40 3.87 -4.10 -0.01
C ALA A 40 3.61 -4.28 1.49
N ALA A 41 3.68 -3.19 2.27
CA ALA A 41 3.40 -3.20 3.70
C ALA A 41 1.93 -3.53 4.00
N LEU A 42 0.99 -2.97 3.24
CA LEU A 42 -0.44 -3.27 3.33
C LEU A 42 -0.72 -4.74 3.01
N ALA A 43 -0.19 -5.25 1.90
CA ALA A 43 -0.35 -6.66 1.53
C ALA A 43 0.25 -7.61 2.58
N ALA A 44 1.40 -7.24 3.19
CA ALA A 44 1.98 -8.01 4.29
C ALA A 44 1.13 -7.95 5.57
N HIS A 45 0.44 -6.85 5.82
CA HIS A 45 -0.49 -6.72 6.93
C HIS A 45 -1.75 -7.57 6.71
N GLU A 46 -2.36 -7.50 5.53
CA GLU A 46 -3.52 -8.33 5.17
C GLU A 46 -3.22 -9.82 5.26
N ARG A 47 -2.07 -10.27 4.73
CA ARG A 47 -1.63 -11.68 4.86
C ARG A 47 -1.55 -12.13 6.32
N ARG A 48 -1.02 -11.29 7.21
CA ARG A 48 -0.95 -11.60 8.65
C ARG A 48 -2.33 -11.67 9.29
N LEU A 49 -3.23 -10.74 8.97
CA LEU A 49 -4.61 -10.77 9.48
C LEU A 49 -5.34 -12.05 9.05
N HIS A 50 -5.19 -12.46 7.79
CA HIS A 50 -5.82 -13.68 7.28
C HIS A 50 -5.18 -14.97 7.78
N GLN A 51 -3.87 -14.99 8.06
CA GLN A 51 -3.20 -16.12 8.72
C GLN A 51 -3.69 -16.29 10.16
N VAL A 52 -3.78 -15.19 10.93
CA VAL A 52 -4.33 -15.22 12.30
C VAL A 52 -5.78 -15.70 12.28
N SER A 53 -6.60 -15.26 11.32
CA SER A 53 -7.99 -15.71 11.22
C SER A 53 -8.14 -17.20 10.91
N ALA A 54 -7.17 -17.85 10.26
CA ALA A 54 -7.22 -19.28 9.97
C ALA A 54 -6.91 -20.13 11.21
N GLU A 55 -6.00 -19.69 12.07
CA GLU A 55 -5.63 -20.41 13.30
C GLU A 55 -6.77 -20.46 14.35
N PHE A 56 -7.65 -19.46 14.37
CA PHE A 56 -8.83 -19.45 15.27
C PHE A 56 -10.07 -20.17 14.69
N GLY A 57 -10.06 -20.58 13.42
CA GLY A 57 -11.19 -21.24 12.76
C GLY A 57 -11.22 -22.77 12.90
N GLU A 58 -10.16 -23.39 13.44
CA GLU A 58 -10.07 -24.84 13.59
C GLU A 58 -10.59 -25.35 14.96
N GLU A 59 -10.79 -24.48 15.95
CA GLU A 59 -11.31 -24.89 17.27
C GLU A 59 -12.83 -25.13 17.28
N GLU A 60 -13.61 -24.57 16.35
CA GLU A 60 -15.07 -24.80 16.27
C GLU A 60 -15.48 -26.05 15.48
N ARG A 61 -14.52 -26.81 14.90
CA ARG A 61 -14.81 -28.05 14.15
C ARG A 61 -14.65 -29.34 14.96
N ASN A 62 -14.13 -29.26 16.18
CA ASN A 62 -13.93 -30.40 17.08
C ASN A 62 -14.86 -30.37 18.31
N GLY A 63 -15.92 -29.56 18.28
CA GLY A 63 -16.97 -29.50 19.30
C GLY A 63 -18.17 -30.35 18.97
#